data_AF-T1H7G6-F1
#
_entry.id   AF-T1H7G6-F1
#
_cell.length_a   1.000
_cell.length_b   1.000
_cell.length_c   1.000
_cell.angle_alpha   90.00
_cell.angle_beta   90.00
_cell.angle_gamma   90.00
#
_symmetry.space_group_name_H-M   'P 1'
#
loop_
_entity.id
_entity.type
_entity.pdbx_description
1 polymer ?
#
loop_
_entity_poly.entity_id
_entity_poly.type
_entity_poly.pdbx_seq_one_letter_code
_entity_poly.pdbx_strand_id
1 'polypeptide(L)'
;EETLYDPKLLLDLDFHKSPAKFDPFISAAAPGEPWMKVRPLQDGDFERGFIQLLSQLTDTGKITKTQFLPVTVIEDTRVNQIIGAASLIVERKFIRGCALRARLEDVVVNNTYRGKQLGK
;
A
#
# COMPACT_ATOMS: atom_id res chain seq x y z
N GLU A 1 16.11 4.66 4.76
CA GLU A 1 14.99 4.53 5.71
C GLU A 1 14.68 3.06 5.88
N GLU A 2 14.42 2.61 7.10
CA GLU A 2 14.06 1.22 7.39
C GLU A 2 12.65 0.95 6.85
N THR A 3 12.47 -0.15 6.12
CA THR A 3 11.18 -0.55 5.54
C THR A 3 10.56 -1.65 6.40
N LEU A 4 9.24 -1.60 6.59
CA LEU A 4 8.54 -2.56 7.48
C LEU A 4 8.60 -4.02 7.01
N TYR A 5 8.87 -4.26 5.74
CA TYR A 5 9.13 -5.58 5.16
C TYR A 5 10.02 -5.46 3.91
N ASP A 6 10.51 -6.58 3.38
CA ASP A 6 11.37 -6.59 2.18
C ASP A 6 10.61 -6.08 0.94
N PRO A 7 11.01 -4.94 0.32
CA PRO A 7 10.37 -4.42 -0.87
C PRO A 7 10.38 -5.37 -2.07
N LYS A 8 11.32 -6.34 -2.12
CA LYS A 8 11.41 -7.32 -3.22
C LYS A 8 10.14 -8.16 -3.34
N LEU A 9 9.44 -8.41 -2.23
CA LEU A 9 8.17 -9.14 -2.24
C LEU A 9 7.13 -8.51 -3.16
N LEU A 10 7.15 -7.18 -3.33
CA LEU A 10 6.27 -6.47 -4.25
C LEU A 10 6.73 -6.63 -5.71
N LEU A 11 8.04 -6.60 -5.95
CA LEU A 11 8.63 -6.70 -7.29
C LEU A 11 8.50 -8.12 -7.87
N ASP A 12 8.47 -9.13 -7.00
CA ASP A 12 8.33 -10.54 -7.38
C ASP A 12 6.87 -10.94 -7.68
N LEU A 13 5.91 -10.01 -7.52
CA LEU A 13 4.51 -10.27 -7.83
C LEU A 13 4.29 -10.40 -9.34
N ASP A 14 3.68 -11.50 -9.74
CA ASP A 14 3.27 -11.75 -11.13
C ASP A 14 1.88 -11.16 -11.40
N PHE A 15 1.85 -9.93 -11.89
CA PHE A 15 0.62 -9.21 -12.21
C PHE A 15 -0.17 -9.85 -13.37
N HIS A 16 0.43 -10.71 -14.21
CA HIS A 16 -0.30 -11.44 -15.24
C HIS A 16 -1.21 -12.53 -14.66
N LYS A 17 -0.94 -12.99 -13.44
CA LYS A 17 -1.83 -13.91 -12.70
C LYS A 17 -2.97 -13.19 -11.97
N SER A 18 -2.95 -11.85 -11.93
CA SER A 18 -4.03 -11.09 -11.33
C SER A 18 -5.32 -11.24 -12.16
N PRO A 19 -6.48 -11.46 -11.54
CA PRO A 19 -7.76 -11.44 -12.25
C PRO A 19 -8.17 -10.01 -12.66
N ALA A 20 -7.50 -8.97 -12.15
CA ALA A 20 -7.79 -7.59 -12.49
C ALA A 20 -7.32 -7.26 -13.92
N LYS A 21 -8.17 -6.55 -14.67
CA LYS A 21 -7.78 -5.98 -15.97
C LYS A 21 -7.10 -4.64 -15.76
N PHE A 22 -5.87 -4.51 -16.25
CA PHE A 22 -5.11 -3.27 -16.25
C PHE A 22 -5.00 -2.72 -17.68
N ASP A 23 -5.47 -1.50 -17.89
CA ASP A 23 -5.39 -0.80 -19.17
C ASP A 23 -5.03 0.69 -18.95
N PRO A 24 -3.79 1.13 -19.28
CA PRO A 24 -2.67 0.30 -19.72
C PRO A 24 -2.22 -0.68 -18.63
N PHE A 25 -1.43 -1.69 -19.02
CA PHE A 25 -0.85 -2.65 -18.07
C PHE A 25 0.06 -1.94 -17.07
N ILE A 26 -0.08 -2.29 -15.79
CA ILE A 26 0.73 -1.77 -14.69
C ILE A 26 1.24 -2.91 -13.82
N SER A 27 2.29 -2.63 -13.04
CA SER A 27 2.84 -3.55 -12.04
C SER A 27 3.33 -2.78 -10.82
N ALA A 28 3.77 -3.48 -9.77
CA ALA A 28 4.41 -2.81 -8.63
C ALA A 28 5.67 -2.02 -9.03
N ALA A 29 6.43 -2.50 -10.03
CA ALA A 29 7.61 -1.82 -10.55
C ALA A 29 7.29 -0.64 -11.48
N ALA A 30 6.11 -0.66 -12.12
CA ALA A 30 5.64 0.38 -13.02
C ALA A 30 4.14 0.66 -12.76
N PRO A 31 3.79 1.42 -11.71
CA PRO A 31 2.40 1.59 -11.26
C PRO A 31 1.56 2.55 -12.10
N GLY A 32 2.00 2.90 -13.31
CA GLY A 32 1.29 3.75 -14.26
C GLY A 32 2.11 4.96 -14.69
N GLU A 33 2.59 5.76 -13.73
CA GLU A 33 3.40 6.96 -14.01
C GLU A 33 4.86 6.78 -13.55
N PRO A 34 5.86 7.36 -14.25
CA PRO A 34 7.28 7.19 -13.91
C PRO A 34 7.69 7.71 -12.52
N TRP A 35 6.92 8.65 -11.99
CA TRP A 35 7.16 9.26 -10.67
C TRP A 35 6.38 8.59 -9.54
N MET A 36 5.57 7.58 -9.85
CA MET A 36 4.84 6.81 -8.83
C MET A 36 5.68 5.61 -8.38
N LYS A 37 5.70 5.35 -7.08
CA LYS A 37 6.42 4.21 -6.50
C LYS A 37 5.53 3.42 -5.56
N VAL A 38 5.43 2.11 -5.78
CA VAL A 38 4.85 1.17 -4.80
C VAL A 38 5.98 0.66 -3.90
N ARG A 39 5.81 0.78 -2.59
CA ARG A 39 6.83 0.37 -1.61
C ARG A 39 6.23 0.11 -0.23
N PRO A 40 6.94 -0.55 0.69
CA PRO A 40 6.56 -0.56 2.09
C PRO A 40 6.51 0.88 2.65
N LEU A 41 5.62 1.08 3.63
CA LEU A 41 5.59 2.29 4.45
C LEU A 41 6.95 2.45 5.17
N GLN A 42 7.39 3.70 5.29
CA GLN A 42 8.64 4.12 5.91
C GLN A 42 8.35 5.15 7.01
N ASP A 43 9.25 5.28 7.99
CA ASP A 43 9.08 6.21 9.11
C ASP A 43 8.85 7.67 8.68
N GLY A 44 9.44 8.07 7.55
CA GLY A 44 9.29 9.41 6.99
C GLY A 44 7.91 9.68 6.38
N ASP A 45 7.08 8.66 6.16
CA ASP A 45 5.79 8.80 5.48
C ASP A 45 4.72 9.47 6.33
N PHE A 46 4.91 9.51 7.66
CA PHE A 46 4.09 10.32 8.55
C PHE A 46 4.09 11.79 8.08
N GLU A 47 5.25 12.29 7.64
CA GLU A 47 5.45 13.66 7.15
C GLU A 47 5.06 13.82 5.67
N ARG A 48 4.93 12.71 4.94
CA ARG A 48 4.50 12.67 3.54
C ARG A 48 2.97 12.54 3.39
N GLY A 49 2.21 12.84 4.44
CA GLY A 49 0.76 12.92 4.36
C GLY A 49 0.01 11.60 4.58
N PHE A 50 0.65 10.57 5.15
CA PHE A 50 0.03 9.26 5.32
C PHE A 50 -1.27 9.29 6.15
N ILE A 51 -1.29 10.02 7.26
CA ILE A 51 -2.50 10.15 8.10
C ILE A 51 -3.60 10.92 7.37
N GLN A 52 -3.22 11.95 6.62
CA GLN A 52 -4.13 12.75 5.79
C GLN A 52 -4.72 11.92 4.62
N LEU A 53 -4.01 10.89 4.16
CA LEU A 53 -4.57 9.92 3.23
C LEU A 53 -5.60 9.03 3.92
N LEU A 54 -5.27 8.46 5.08
CA LEU A 54 -6.18 7.59 5.85
C LEU A 54 -7.47 8.31 6.27
N SER A 55 -7.42 9.62 6.51
CA SER A 55 -8.61 10.40 6.84
C SER A 55 -9.64 10.48 5.71
N GLN A 56 -9.25 10.13 4.47
CA GLN A 56 -10.18 9.99 3.35
C GLN A 56 -10.95 8.67 3.37
N LEU A 57 -10.55 7.72 4.21
CA LEU A 57 -11.24 6.44 4.43
C LEU A 57 -12.14 6.50 5.66
N THR A 58 -11.63 6.98 6.79
CA THR A 58 -12.35 7.03 8.08
C THR A 58 -11.75 8.09 9.00
N ASP A 59 -12.41 8.40 10.12
CA ASP A 59 -11.81 9.22 11.18
C ASP A 59 -10.57 8.53 11.77
N THR A 60 -9.44 9.23 11.77
CA THR A 60 -8.15 8.75 12.28
C THR A 60 -7.90 9.15 13.73
N GLY A 61 -8.67 10.10 14.28
CA GLY A 61 -8.35 10.73 15.56
C GLY A 61 -6.96 11.40 15.58
N LYS A 62 -6.39 11.57 16.78
CA LYS A 62 -5.05 12.15 16.98
C LYS A 62 -4.02 11.03 17.07
N ILE A 63 -3.14 10.95 16.08
CA ILE A 63 -2.10 9.91 15.98
C ILE A 63 -0.72 10.54 16.20
N THR A 64 0.10 9.94 17.05
CA THR A 64 1.55 10.21 17.16
C THR A 64 2.32 9.15 16.37
N LYS A 65 3.60 9.38 16.08
CA LYS A 65 4.45 8.37 15.44
C LYS A 65 4.42 7.06 16.26
N THR A 66 3.91 6.00 15.67
CA THR A 66 3.87 4.65 16.25
C THR A 66 4.57 3.67 15.31
N GLN A 67 4.98 2.51 15.82
CA GLN A 67 5.50 1.43 14.99
C GLN A 67 4.32 0.80 14.23
N PHE A 68 4.25 1.10 12.93
CA PHE A 68 3.14 0.70 12.07
C PHE A 68 3.18 -0.79 11.72
N LEU A 69 2.01 -1.35 11.43
CA LEU A 69 1.84 -2.68 10.83
C LEU A 69 2.41 -2.71 9.40
N PRO A 70 2.67 -3.88 8.78
CA PRO A 70 3.13 -3.95 7.40
C PRO A 70 2.11 -3.34 6.43
N VAL A 71 2.31 -2.06 6.11
CA VAL A 71 1.52 -1.27 5.17
C VAL A 71 2.29 -1.12 3.87
N THR A 72 1.59 -1.27 2.76
CA THR A 72 2.09 -0.93 1.42
C THR A 72 1.53 0.42 1.03
N VAL A 73 2.38 1.30 0.50
CA VAL A 73 2.01 2.63 0.05
C VAL A 73 2.36 2.85 -1.41
N ILE A 74 1.68 3.83 -2.00
CA ILE A 74 2.00 4.41 -3.29
C ILE A 74 2.39 5.87 -3.04
N GLU A 75 3.58 6.26 -3.49
CA GLU A 75 4.11 7.61 -3.35
C GLU A 75 4.11 8.33 -4.71
N ASP A 76 3.69 9.60 -4.74
CA ASP A 76 4.03 10.53 -5.83
C ASP A 76 5.30 11.29 -5.46
N THR A 77 6.41 10.94 -6.12
CA THR A 77 7.73 11.49 -5.82
C THR A 77 7.94 12.93 -6.26
N ARG A 78 7.05 13.52 -7.07
CA ARG A 78 7.14 14.93 -7.49
C ARG A 78 6.75 15.87 -6.35
N VAL A 79 5.78 15.45 -5.54
CA VAL A 79 5.26 16.20 -4.40
C VAL A 79 5.67 15.59 -3.07
N ASN A 80 6.36 14.45 -3.08
CA ASN A 80 6.78 13.70 -1.91
C ASN A 80 5.60 13.38 -0.97
N GLN A 81 4.51 12.85 -1.55
CA GLN A 81 3.28 12.52 -0.81
C GLN A 81 2.82 11.08 -1.03
N ILE A 82 2.24 10.50 0.01
CA ILE A 82 1.55 9.21 -0.06
C ILE A 82 0.16 9.40 -0.65
N ILE A 83 -0.10 8.69 -1.75
CA ILE A 83 -1.32 8.82 -2.57
C ILE A 83 -2.17 7.56 -2.59
N GLY A 84 -1.66 6.44 -2.07
CA GLY A 84 -2.40 5.20 -1.90
C GLY A 84 -1.82 4.37 -0.75
N ALA A 85 -2.67 3.59 -0.08
CA ALA A 85 -2.26 2.70 1.00
C ALA A 85 -3.16 1.46 1.08
N ALA A 86 -2.58 0.34 1.50
CA ALA A 86 -3.29 -0.87 1.87
C ALA A 86 -2.46 -1.72 2.84
N SER A 87 -3.13 -2.40 3.78
CA SER A 87 -2.50 -3.23 4.79
C SER A 87 -2.82 -4.71 4.55
N LEU A 88 -1.79 -5.58 4.56
CA LEU A 88 -1.98 -7.02 4.49
C LEU A 88 -1.50 -7.67 5.78
N ILE A 89 -2.43 -8.17 6.58
CA ILE A 89 -2.15 -8.82 7.86
C ILE A 89 -2.29 -10.33 7.69
N VAL A 90 -1.22 -11.08 8.00
CA VAL A 90 -1.22 -12.54 7.93
C VAL A 90 -1.26 -13.13 9.34
N GLU A 91 -2.32 -13.88 9.65
CA GLU A 91 -2.50 -14.58 10.91
C GLU A 91 -2.28 -16.09 10.75
N ARG A 92 -1.56 -16.69 11.70
CA ARG A 92 -1.39 -18.15 11.79
C ARG A 92 -2.56 -18.77 12.56
N LYS A 93 -3.07 -19.90 12.08
CA LYS A 93 -4.20 -20.62 12.68
C LYS A 93 -3.85 -22.09 12.85
N PHE A 94 -4.24 -22.72 13.97
CA PHE A 94 -4.08 -24.17 14.13
C PHE A 94 -5.00 -24.97 13.21
N ILE A 95 -6.24 -24.48 13.01
CA ILE A 95 -7.21 -25.11 12.12
C ILE A 95 -6.68 -25.17 10.69
N ARG A 96 -7.19 -26.14 9.91
CA ARG A 96 -6.77 -26.40 8.53
C ARG A 96 -5.26 -26.70 8.39
N GLY A 97 -4.68 -27.35 9.40
CA GLY A 97 -3.29 -27.81 9.37
C GLY A 97 -2.28 -26.68 9.47
N CYS A 98 -2.35 -25.87 10.53
CA CYS A 98 -1.44 -24.73 10.73
C CYS A 98 -1.50 -23.68 9.60
N ALA A 99 -2.70 -23.47 9.03
CA ALA A 99 -2.89 -22.59 7.88
C ALA A 99 -2.59 -21.11 8.18
N LEU A 100 -2.29 -20.37 7.12
CA LEU A 100 -2.25 -18.91 7.12
C LEU A 100 -3.58 -18.35 6.64
N ARG A 101 -4.04 -17.27 7.28
CA ARG A 101 -5.16 -16.46 6.81
C ARG A 101 -4.69 -15.03 6.65
N ALA A 102 -4.92 -14.45 5.48
CA ALA A 102 -4.61 -13.06 5.21
C ALA A 102 -5.87 -12.17 5.35
N ARG A 103 -5.67 -10.92 5.76
CA ARG A 103 -6.70 -9.87 5.82
C ARG A 103 -6.17 -8.64 5.12
N LEU A 104 -6.96 -8.14 4.17
CA LEU A 104 -6.71 -6.87 3.49
C LEU A 104 -7.52 -5.81 4.23
N GLU A 105 -6.84 -4.80 4.77
CA GLU A 105 -7.43 -3.75 5.61
C GLU A 105 -6.98 -2.37 5.10
N ASP A 106 -7.70 -1.33 5.53
CA ASP A 106 -7.33 0.09 5.36
C ASP A 106 -6.97 0.51 3.92
N VAL A 107 -7.71 -0.01 2.93
CA VAL A 107 -7.48 0.29 1.51
C VAL A 107 -8.00 1.69 1.17
N VAL A 108 -7.10 2.58 0.76
CA VAL A 108 -7.45 3.96 0.40
C VAL A 108 -6.59 4.47 -0.76
N VAL A 109 -7.22 5.21 -1.67
CA VAL A 109 -6.54 5.98 -2.72
C VAL A 109 -6.98 7.43 -2.61
N ASN A 110 -6.00 8.33 -2.66
CA ASN A 110 -6.19 9.77 -2.63
C ASN A 110 -7.20 10.17 -3.72
N ASN A 111 -8.20 10.98 -3.36
CA ASN A 111 -9.29 11.38 -4.25
C ASN A 111 -8.83 11.95 -5.61
N THR A 112 -7.72 12.71 -5.64
CA THR A 112 -7.15 13.29 -6.87
C THR A 112 -6.43 12.27 -7.76
N TYR A 113 -6.15 11.06 -7.25
CA TYR A 113 -5.49 9.97 -7.96
C TYR A 113 -6.42 8.78 -8.25
N ARG A 114 -7.71 8.87 -7.88
CA ARG A 114 -8.71 7.86 -8.22
C ARG A 114 -8.92 7.76 -9.73
N GLY A 115 -9.32 6.57 -10.20
CA GLY A 115 -9.46 6.29 -11.63
C GLY A 115 -8.15 5.91 -12.34
N LYS A 116 -6.99 6.07 -11.68
CA LYS A 116 -5.67 5.65 -12.20
C LYS A 116 -5.32 4.19 -11.93
N GLN A 117 -6.31 3.34 -11.68
CA GLN A 117 -6.15 1.90 -11.42
C GLN A 117 -5.41 1.51 -10.12
N LEU A 118 -4.93 2.46 -9.33
CA LEU A 118 -4.11 2.24 -8.12
C LEU A 118 -4.78 1.42 -6.99
N GLY A 119 -6.10 1.27 -7.02
CA GLY A 119 -6.85 0.46 -6.06
C GLY A 119 -7.18 -0.96 -6.54
N LYS A 120 -6.84 -1.31 -7.79
CA LYS A 120 -6.96 -2.68 -8.32
C LYS A 120 -5.75 -3.49 -7.90
#